data_AF-A0A5P1FBS9-F1
#
_entry.id   AF-A0A5P1FBS9-F1
#
_cell.length_a   1.000
_cell.length_b   1.000
_cell.length_c   1.000
_cell.angle_alpha   90.00
_cell.angle_beta   90.00
_cell.angle_gamma   90.00
#
_symmetry.space_group_name_H-M   'P 1'
#
loop_
_entity.id
_entity.type
_entity.pdbx_description
1 polymer ?
#
loop_
_entity_poly.entity_id
_entity_poly.type
_entity_poly.pdbx_seq_one_letter_code
_entity_poly.pdbx_strand_id
1 'polypeptide(L)'
;MPEAEYDRILRLPRNLADLRILKDNIAVYASDYQAQFMLGYCATYIFMQTFMIPGTIFMSLLAGALFGVVKGVILVVFTATSGASSCYFLSKLIGRPLVNWLWPEKLRFFQAEIAKRREKLLNYMLFLRITPTLPNTFINVASPIVDIPFHIFFLATMVGLIPASYITVRAGLALGDLKSVRDLYDFKTLVVLFMIGFISIVPTILKRKRAYNED
;
A
#
# COMPACT_ATOMS: atom_id res chain seq x y z
N MET A 1 30.37 -15.41 -0.96
CA MET A 1 30.76 -14.27 -0.10
C MET A 1 30.78 -14.75 1.35
N PRO A 2 31.72 -14.30 2.21
CA PRO A 2 31.90 -14.82 3.57
C PRO A 2 30.83 -14.27 4.54
N GLU A 3 30.43 -15.09 5.51
CA GLU A 3 29.28 -14.85 6.41
C GLU A 3 29.33 -13.55 7.24
N ALA A 4 30.51 -12.96 7.45
CA ALA A 4 30.69 -11.74 8.22
C ALA A 4 30.05 -10.48 7.58
N GLU A 5 29.69 -10.52 6.30
CA GLU A 5 29.12 -9.39 5.57
C GLU A 5 27.58 -9.30 5.72
N TYR A 6 26.90 -10.42 5.96
CA TYR A 6 25.44 -10.47 6.17
C TYR A 6 24.99 -9.69 7.41
N ASP A 7 25.80 -9.75 8.48
CA ASP A 7 25.48 -9.14 9.77
C ASP A 7 25.57 -7.60 9.77
N ARG A 8 26.27 -7.03 8.78
CA ARG A 8 26.25 -5.57 8.51
C ARG A 8 25.08 -5.15 7.61
N ILE A 9 24.63 -6.02 6.71
CA ILE A 9 23.57 -5.73 5.73
C ILE A 9 22.17 -5.80 6.37
N LEU A 10 21.96 -6.66 7.37
CA LEU A 10 20.65 -6.90 7.99
C LEU A 10 20.33 -5.99 9.19
N ARG A 11 21.19 -5.03 9.53
CA ARG A 11 20.88 -4.07 10.61
C ARG A 11 19.80 -3.10 10.14
N LEU A 12 18.70 -3.03 10.90
CA LEU A 12 17.67 -2.01 10.69
C LEU A 12 18.34 -0.63 10.73
N PRO A 13 18.21 0.17 9.66
CA PRO A 13 18.89 1.45 9.55
C PRO A 13 18.38 2.38 10.64
N ARG A 14 19.28 2.79 11.54
CA ARG A 14 18.95 3.73 12.63
C ARG A 14 19.22 5.16 12.21
N ASN A 15 20.16 5.36 11.27
CA ASN A 15 20.57 6.66 10.75
C ASN A 15 20.49 6.71 9.22
N LEU A 16 20.38 7.93 8.67
CA LEU A 16 20.34 8.18 7.22
C LEU A 16 21.57 7.66 6.45
N ALA A 17 22.73 7.59 7.12
CA ALA A 17 23.94 6.99 6.55
C ALA A 17 23.77 5.47 6.34
N ASP A 18 23.15 4.77 7.28
CA ASP A 18 22.86 3.33 7.17
C ASP A 18 21.83 3.07 6.07
N LEU A 19 20.83 3.94 5.95
CA LEU A 19 19.82 3.86 4.88
C LEU A 19 20.45 4.04 3.50
N ARG A 20 21.49 4.87 3.38
CA ARG A 20 22.24 5.08 2.13
C ARG A 20 23.11 3.88 1.77
N ILE A 21 23.86 3.35 2.73
CA ILE A 21 24.66 2.14 2.51
C ILE A 21 23.73 0.97 2.12
N LEU A 22 22.58 0.85 2.79
CA LEU A 22 21.57 -0.14 2.43
C LEU A 22 21.01 0.11 1.02
N LYS A 23 20.68 1.36 0.66
CA LYS A 23 20.23 1.73 -0.69
C LYS A 23 21.27 1.40 -1.75
N ASP A 24 22.54 1.76 -1.53
CA ASP A 24 23.63 1.58 -2.48
C ASP A 24 23.96 0.08 -2.64
N ASN A 25 23.98 -0.69 -1.56
CA ASN A 25 24.15 -2.15 -1.61
C ASN A 25 22.98 -2.83 -2.33
N ILE A 26 21.74 -2.40 -2.05
CA ILE A 26 20.55 -2.87 -2.77
C ILE A 26 20.61 -2.48 -4.24
N ALA A 27 21.10 -1.28 -4.57
CA ALA A 27 21.21 -0.81 -5.95
C ALA A 27 22.28 -1.58 -6.75
N VAL A 28 23.42 -1.89 -6.13
CA VAL A 28 24.46 -2.75 -6.72
C VAL A 28 23.92 -4.16 -6.94
N TYR A 29 23.25 -4.74 -5.95
CA TYR A 29 22.62 -6.07 -6.10
C TYR A 29 21.49 -6.07 -7.14
N ALA A 30 20.70 -5.00 -7.23
CA ALA A 30 19.68 -4.82 -8.25
C ALA A 30 20.26 -4.56 -9.65
N SER A 31 21.53 -4.12 -9.76
CA SER A 31 22.24 -3.96 -11.04
C SER A 31 22.81 -5.30 -11.52
N ASP A 32 23.40 -6.09 -10.62
CA ASP A 32 24.01 -7.38 -10.97
C ASP A 32 22.98 -8.51 -11.12
N TYR A 33 21.86 -8.45 -10.38
CA TYR A 33 20.79 -9.45 -10.38
C TYR A 33 19.39 -8.83 -10.51
N GLN A 34 19.21 -7.94 -11.48
CA GLN A 34 17.98 -7.16 -11.70
C GLN A 34 16.71 -8.01 -11.70
N ALA A 35 16.74 -9.18 -12.36
CA ALA A 35 15.60 -10.09 -12.42
C ALA A 35 15.28 -10.75 -11.06
N GLN A 36 16.30 -11.16 -10.30
CA GLN A 36 16.10 -11.80 -8.98
C GLN A 36 15.62 -10.79 -7.94
N PHE A 37 16.16 -9.57 -7.96
CA PHE A 37 15.70 -8.50 -7.08
C PHE A 37 14.25 -8.10 -7.38
N MET A 38 13.89 -7.95 -8.66
CA MET A 38 12.49 -7.68 -9.06
C MET A 38 11.57 -8.83 -8.65
N LEU A 39 11.96 -10.08 -8.84
CA LEU A 39 11.18 -11.24 -8.40
C LEU A 39 11.01 -11.27 -6.88
N GLY A 40 12.07 -11.02 -6.11
CA GLY A 40 12.02 -10.92 -4.66
C GLY A 40 11.09 -9.80 -4.20
N TYR A 41 11.24 -8.60 -4.76
CA TYR A 41 10.35 -7.46 -4.49
C TYR A 41 8.89 -7.81 -4.76
N CYS A 42 8.59 -8.36 -5.94
CA CYS A 42 7.24 -8.76 -6.34
C CYS A 42 6.69 -9.83 -5.39
N ALA A 43 7.46 -10.86 -5.07
CA ALA A 43 7.06 -11.94 -4.18
C ALA A 43 6.76 -11.41 -2.77
N THR A 44 7.65 -10.61 -2.19
CA THR A 44 7.44 -10.00 -0.87
C THR A 44 6.23 -9.07 -0.86
N TYR A 45 6.08 -8.20 -1.87
CA TYR A 45 4.93 -7.30 -1.96
C TYR A 45 3.62 -8.09 -2.05
N ILE A 46 3.56 -9.07 -2.96
CA ILE A 46 2.37 -9.91 -3.16
C ILE A 46 2.06 -10.68 -1.87
N PHE A 47 3.07 -11.24 -1.20
CA PHE A 47 2.90 -11.94 0.07
C PHE A 47 2.31 -11.02 1.14
N MET A 48 2.94 -9.86 1.39
CA MET A 48 2.44 -8.88 2.36
C MET A 48 1.01 -8.45 2.05
N GLN A 49 0.72 -8.16 0.78
CA GLN A 49 -0.60 -7.74 0.34
C GLN A 49 -1.65 -8.86 0.44
N THR A 50 -1.27 -10.12 0.16
CA THR A 50 -2.15 -11.29 0.24
C THR A 50 -2.56 -11.56 1.68
N PHE A 51 -1.60 -11.51 2.61
CA PHE A 51 -1.80 -11.75 4.04
C PHE A 51 -2.11 -10.48 4.84
N MET A 52 -2.46 -9.38 4.17
CA MET A 52 -2.94 -8.17 4.83
C MET A 52 -1.90 -7.53 5.79
N ILE A 53 -0.62 -7.80 5.56
CA ILE A 53 0.49 -7.35 6.40
C ILE A 53 0.74 -5.85 6.16
N PRO A 54 0.71 -5.00 7.20
CA PRO A 54 1.03 -3.60 7.05
C PRO A 54 2.49 -3.42 6.66
N GLY A 55 2.78 -2.47 5.76
CA GLY A 55 4.15 -2.14 5.34
C GLY A 55 4.36 -2.05 3.82
N THR A 56 3.36 -2.36 3.01
CA THR A 56 3.42 -2.21 1.54
C THR A 56 3.71 -0.77 1.08
N ILE A 57 3.36 0.23 1.90
CA ILE A 57 3.72 1.63 1.65
C ILE A 57 5.24 1.85 1.56
N PHE A 58 6.04 1.16 2.37
CA PHE A 58 7.50 1.27 2.32
C PHE A 58 8.06 0.65 1.05
N MET A 59 7.46 -0.45 0.58
CA MET A 59 7.82 -1.05 -0.70
C MET A 59 7.50 -0.11 -1.87
N SER A 60 6.35 0.58 -1.83
CA SER A 60 6.01 1.60 -2.85
C SER A 60 6.96 2.80 -2.83
N LEU A 61 7.41 3.25 -1.66
CA LEU A 61 8.44 4.28 -1.54
C LEU A 61 9.78 3.81 -2.12
N LEU A 62 10.18 2.57 -1.80
CA LEU A 62 11.40 1.95 -2.33
C LEU A 62 11.36 1.85 -3.86
N ALA A 63 10.22 1.45 -4.44
CA ALA A 63 10.05 1.40 -5.89
C ALA A 63 10.24 2.77 -6.55
N GLY A 64 9.79 3.85 -5.90
CA GLY A 64 10.02 5.21 -6.36
C GLY A 64 11.48 5.66 -6.27
N ALA A 65 12.15 5.31 -5.16
CA ALA A 65 13.55 5.65 -4.94
C ALA A 65 14.52 4.90 -5.89
N LEU A 66 14.16 3.69 -6.31
CA LEU A 66 15.02 2.83 -7.15
C LEU A 66 14.72 2.94 -8.65
N PHE A 67 13.45 2.99 -9.04
CA PHE A 67 13.04 2.87 -10.45
C PHE A 67 12.45 4.15 -11.03
N GLY A 68 12.31 5.21 -10.22
CA GLY A 68 11.64 6.45 -10.60
C GLY A 68 10.13 6.31 -10.72
N VAL A 69 9.45 7.41 -11.06
CA VAL A 69 7.98 7.50 -10.96
C VAL A 69 7.26 6.55 -11.92
N VAL A 70 7.62 6.58 -13.22
CA VAL A 70 6.85 5.84 -14.23
C VAL A 70 6.97 4.32 -14.02
N LYS A 71 8.20 3.81 -13.93
CA LYS A 71 8.45 2.38 -13.72
C LYS A 71 8.00 1.93 -12.33
N GLY A 72 8.22 2.75 -11.29
CA GLY A 72 7.80 2.46 -9.93
C GLY A 72 6.28 2.34 -9.79
N VAL A 73 5.50 3.25 -10.41
CA VAL A 73 4.03 3.17 -10.39
C VAL A 73 3.54 1.92 -11.10
N ILE A 74 4.05 1.62 -12.30
CA ILE A 74 3.65 0.42 -13.04
C ILE A 74 3.93 -0.84 -12.21
N LEU A 75 5.12 -0.93 -11.62
CA LEU A 75 5.51 -2.06 -10.78
C LEU A 75 4.60 -2.19 -9.55
N VAL A 76 4.38 -1.10 -8.82
CA VAL A 76 3.54 -1.09 -7.61
C VAL A 76 2.10 -1.45 -7.94
N VAL A 77 1.52 -0.87 -8.99
CA VAL A 77 0.13 -1.18 -9.38
C VAL A 77 0.01 -2.64 -9.77
N PHE A 78 0.98 -3.19 -10.51
CA PHE A 78 0.99 -4.59 -10.90
C PHE A 78 1.09 -5.54 -9.70
N THR A 79 2.06 -5.32 -8.79
CA THR A 79 2.25 -6.16 -7.61
C THR A 79 1.10 -6.03 -6.61
N ALA A 80 0.60 -4.80 -6.40
CA ALA A 80 -0.54 -4.54 -5.52
C ALA A 80 -1.83 -5.17 -6.05
N THR A 81 -2.09 -5.08 -7.36
CA THR A 81 -3.27 -5.71 -7.98
C THR A 81 -3.18 -7.24 -7.92
N SER A 82 -1.99 -7.80 -8.17
CA SER A 82 -1.73 -9.24 -8.04
C SER A 82 -1.95 -9.72 -6.61
N GLY A 83 -1.38 -9.05 -5.62
CA GLY A 83 -1.57 -9.39 -4.20
C GLY A 83 -3.00 -9.19 -3.70
N ALA A 84 -3.68 -8.13 -4.14
CA ALA A 84 -5.09 -7.89 -3.82
C ALA A 84 -5.99 -8.97 -4.43
N SER A 85 -5.65 -9.47 -5.63
CA SER A 85 -6.36 -10.58 -6.27
C SER A 85 -6.18 -11.89 -5.50
N SER A 86 -4.96 -12.20 -5.05
CA SER A 86 -4.70 -13.34 -4.18
C SER A 86 -5.47 -13.24 -2.86
N CYS A 87 -5.48 -12.06 -2.23
CA CYS A 87 -6.27 -11.79 -1.02
C CYS A 87 -7.78 -12.00 -1.26
N TYR A 88 -8.29 -11.54 -2.40
CA TYR A 88 -9.68 -11.75 -2.81
C TYR A 88 -10.03 -13.23 -2.89
N PHE A 89 -9.19 -14.06 -3.54
CA PHE A 89 -9.45 -15.49 -3.64
C PHE A 89 -9.33 -16.20 -2.29
N LEU A 90 -8.36 -15.80 -1.46
CA LEU A 90 -8.19 -16.33 -0.11
C LEU A 90 -9.43 -16.02 0.76
N SER A 91 -9.92 -14.78 0.70
CA SER A 91 -11.15 -14.38 1.40
C SER A 91 -12.39 -15.08 0.81
N LYS A 92 -12.45 -15.31 -0.50
CA LYS A 92 -13.54 -16.08 -1.13
C LYS A 92 -13.59 -17.52 -0.62
N LEU A 93 -12.44 -18.15 -0.44
CA LEU A 93 -12.34 -19.55 -0.01
C LEU A 93 -12.60 -19.70 1.50
N ILE A 94 -12.01 -18.85 2.33
CA ILE A 94 -12.03 -18.99 3.80
C ILE A 94 -13.00 -17.99 4.45
N GLY A 95 -12.92 -16.72 4.05
CA GLY A 95 -13.70 -15.63 4.66
C GLY A 95 -15.19 -15.73 4.40
N ARG A 96 -15.60 -16.09 3.17
CA ARG A 96 -17.01 -16.18 2.81
C ARG A 96 -17.77 -17.28 3.58
N PRO A 97 -17.28 -18.54 3.67
CA PRO A 97 -17.94 -19.55 4.52
C PRO A 97 -18.00 -19.15 5.99
N LEU A 98 -16.92 -18.55 6.52
CA LEU A 98 -16.85 -18.12 7.92
C LEU A 98 -17.90 -17.05 8.25
N VAL A 99 -18.02 -16.01 7.42
CA VAL A 99 -19.02 -14.95 7.63
C VAL A 99 -20.44 -15.47 7.42
N ASN A 100 -20.66 -16.36 6.47
CA ASN A 100 -21.97 -16.99 6.29
C ASN A 100 -22.39 -17.83 7.50
N TRP A 101 -21.43 -18.46 8.19
CA TRP A 101 -21.70 -19.21 9.42
C TRP A 101 -21.96 -18.29 10.62
N LEU A 102 -21.18 -17.21 10.77
CA LEU A 102 -21.30 -16.29 11.92
C LEU A 102 -22.49 -15.31 11.81
N TRP A 103 -22.73 -14.74 10.63
CA TRP A 103 -23.73 -13.68 10.42
C TRP A 103 -24.48 -13.82 9.07
N PRO A 104 -25.24 -14.90 8.88
CA PRO A 104 -25.93 -15.18 7.61
C PRO A 104 -26.93 -14.09 7.21
N GLU A 105 -27.70 -13.55 8.16
CA GLU A 105 -28.73 -12.55 7.84
C GLU A 105 -28.15 -11.22 7.38
N LYS A 106 -27.11 -10.71 8.07
CA LYS A 106 -26.42 -9.48 7.65
C LYS A 106 -25.77 -9.66 6.28
N LEU A 107 -25.16 -10.82 6.04
CA LEU A 107 -24.55 -11.13 4.75
C LEU A 107 -25.58 -11.06 3.61
N ARG A 108 -26.74 -11.70 3.77
CA ARG A 108 -27.83 -11.68 2.79
C ARG A 108 -28.35 -10.26 2.53
N PHE A 109 -28.47 -9.44 3.57
CA PHE A 109 -28.87 -8.04 3.43
C PHE A 109 -27.88 -7.25 2.55
N PHE A 110 -26.58 -7.35 2.82
CA PHE A 110 -25.56 -6.65 2.03
C PHE A 110 -25.49 -7.19 0.59
N GLN A 111 -25.56 -8.49 0.40
CA GLN A 111 -25.59 -9.09 -0.94
C GLN A 111 -26.81 -8.62 -1.75
N ALA A 112 -27.99 -8.50 -1.12
CA ALA A 112 -29.18 -7.98 -1.77
C ALA A 112 -29.02 -6.50 -2.16
N GLU A 113 -28.41 -5.67 -1.31
CA GLU A 113 -28.19 -4.25 -1.62
C GLU A 113 -27.16 -4.04 -2.74
N ILE A 114 -26.12 -4.89 -2.79
CA ILE A 114 -25.17 -4.91 -3.91
C ILE A 114 -25.85 -5.40 -5.20
N ALA A 115 -26.73 -6.40 -5.11
CA ALA A 115 -27.46 -6.93 -6.27
C ALA A 115 -28.31 -5.87 -6.97
N LYS A 116 -28.97 -4.98 -6.21
CA LYS A 116 -29.75 -3.85 -6.75
C LYS A 116 -28.91 -2.84 -7.53
N ARG A 117 -27.59 -2.78 -7.28
CA ARG A 117 -26.67 -1.77 -7.82
C ARG A 117 -25.63 -2.35 -8.77
N ARG A 118 -25.86 -3.56 -9.30
CA ARG A 118 -24.91 -4.29 -10.16
C ARG A 118 -24.38 -3.48 -11.35
N GLU A 119 -25.24 -2.73 -12.02
CA GLU A 119 -24.85 -1.96 -13.21
C GLU A 119 -23.82 -0.86 -12.92
N LYS A 120 -23.83 -0.30 -11.70
CA LYS A 120 -22.93 0.79 -11.29
C LYS A 120 -21.80 0.32 -10.38
N LEU A 121 -21.65 -0.99 -10.19
CA LEU A 121 -20.76 -1.58 -9.18
C LEU A 121 -19.29 -1.21 -9.41
N LEU A 122 -18.86 -1.15 -10.67
CA LEU A 122 -17.50 -0.71 -11.02
C LEU A 122 -17.24 0.74 -10.57
N ASN A 123 -18.19 1.65 -10.81
CA ASN A 123 -18.05 3.05 -10.44
C ASN A 123 -18.02 3.23 -8.92
N TYR A 124 -18.88 2.51 -8.18
CA TYR A 124 -18.84 2.51 -6.72
C TYR A 124 -17.49 1.98 -6.20
N MET A 125 -16.99 0.90 -6.79
CA MET A 125 -15.73 0.31 -6.35
C MET A 125 -14.54 1.20 -6.66
N LEU A 126 -14.54 1.84 -7.82
CA LEU A 126 -13.53 2.82 -8.20
C LEU A 126 -13.54 4.00 -7.23
N PHE A 127 -14.73 4.54 -6.91
CA PHE A 127 -14.88 5.60 -5.92
C PHE A 127 -14.32 5.21 -4.55
N LEU A 128 -14.63 3.99 -4.08
CA LEU A 128 -14.12 3.47 -2.80
C LEU A 128 -12.61 3.25 -2.78
N ARG A 129 -11.98 3.02 -3.94
CA ARG A 129 -10.53 2.78 -4.03
C ARG A 129 -9.73 4.05 -4.24
N ILE A 130 -10.29 5.02 -4.95
CA ILE A 130 -9.69 6.35 -5.13
C ILE A 130 -9.81 7.14 -3.82
N THR A 131 -10.96 7.05 -3.15
CA THR A 131 -11.19 7.75 -1.89
C THR A 131 -10.64 6.91 -0.73
N PRO A 132 -9.79 7.46 0.16
CA PRO A 132 -9.21 6.69 1.27
C PRO A 132 -10.20 6.43 2.43
N THR A 133 -11.49 6.26 2.13
CA THR A 133 -12.55 6.06 3.14
C THR A 133 -12.42 4.72 3.84
N LEU A 134 -12.00 3.69 3.10
CA LEU A 134 -11.87 2.33 3.62
C LEU A 134 -10.44 1.83 3.42
N PRO A 135 -9.89 1.09 4.40
CA PRO A 135 -8.60 0.44 4.23
C PRO A 135 -8.62 -0.50 3.01
N ASN A 136 -7.55 -0.51 2.23
CA ASN A 136 -7.41 -1.37 1.05
C ASN A 136 -7.68 -2.85 1.40
N THR A 137 -7.14 -3.25 2.55
CA THR A 137 -7.29 -4.56 3.15
C THR A 137 -8.75 -4.96 3.36
N PHE A 138 -9.56 -4.03 3.88
CA PHE A 138 -10.97 -4.27 4.12
C PHE A 138 -11.73 -4.48 2.81
N ILE A 139 -11.46 -3.65 1.79
CA ILE A 139 -12.07 -3.80 0.47
C ILE A 139 -11.71 -5.17 -0.13
N ASN A 140 -10.45 -5.60 -0.05
CA ASN A 140 -10.00 -6.88 -0.59
C ASN A 140 -10.71 -8.09 0.03
N VAL A 141 -10.92 -8.06 1.36
CA VAL A 141 -11.61 -9.13 2.09
C VAL A 141 -13.12 -9.08 1.91
N ALA A 142 -13.74 -7.90 2.00
CA ALA A 142 -15.19 -7.74 1.97
C ALA A 142 -15.77 -8.00 0.57
N SER A 143 -15.05 -7.65 -0.49
CA SER A 143 -15.53 -7.78 -1.87
C SER A 143 -16.05 -9.18 -2.26
N PRO A 144 -15.30 -10.28 -2.05
CA PRO A 144 -15.79 -11.63 -2.36
C PRO A 144 -16.90 -12.10 -1.42
N ILE A 145 -17.00 -11.54 -0.21
CA ILE A 145 -18.01 -11.87 0.78
C ILE A 145 -19.37 -11.30 0.32
N VAL A 146 -19.39 -10.04 -0.12
CA VAL A 146 -20.60 -9.37 -0.63
C VAL A 146 -20.90 -9.64 -2.12
N ASP A 147 -20.33 -10.71 -2.70
CA ASP A 147 -20.57 -11.14 -4.08
C ASP A 147 -20.19 -10.12 -5.18
N ILE A 148 -19.16 -9.30 -4.96
CA ILE A 148 -18.60 -8.47 -6.04
C ILE A 148 -17.85 -9.37 -7.03
N PRO A 149 -18.15 -9.31 -8.34
CA PRO A 149 -17.44 -10.09 -9.34
C PRO A 149 -15.94 -9.74 -9.42
N PHE A 150 -15.09 -10.76 -9.62
CA PHE A 150 -13.64 -10.60 -9.67
C PHE A 150 -13.17 -9.62 -10.75
N HIS A 151 -13.78 -9.62 -11.94
CA HIS A 151 -13.39 -8.71 -13.01
C HIS A 151 -13.63 -7.23 -12.65
N ILE A 152 -14.73 -6.93 -11.94
CA ILE A 152 -15.04 -5.58 -11.43
C ILE A 152 -14.02 -5.20 -10.36
N PHE A 153 -13.76 -6.11 -9.43
CA PHE A 153 -12.73 -5.95 -8.41
C PHE A 153 -11.37 -5.65 -9.02
N PHE A 154 -10.93 -6.45 -9.99
CA PHE A 154 -9.63 -6.35 -10.63
C PHE A 154 -9.47 -5.01 -11.35
N LEU A 155 -10.43 -4.63 -12.19
CA LEU A 155 -10.39 -3.37 -12.94
C LEU A 155 -10.41 -2.15 -12.02
N ALA A 156 -11.28 -2.15 -11.01
CA ALA A 156 -11.33 -1.06 -10.03
C ALA A 156 -10.04 -0.99 -9.20
N THR A 157 -9.41 -2.12 -8.89
CA THR A 157 -8.13 -2.17 -8.16
C THR A 157 -7.01 -1.60 -8.99
N MET A 158 -6.88 -2.08 -10.23
CA MET A 158 -5.83 -1.67 -11.15
C MET A 158 -5.88 -0.17 -11.42
N VAL A 159 -7.06 0.39 -11.68
CA VAL A 159 -7.23 1.83 -11.97
C VAL A 159 -7.24 2.66 -10.68
N GLY A 160 -7.97 2.23 -9.67
CA GLY A 160 -8.17 2.99 -8.43
C GLY A 160 -6.91 3.15 -7.58
N LEU A 161 -5.92 2.26 -7.74
CA LEU A 161 -4.64 2.37 -7.03
C LEU A 161 -3.63 3.30 -7.70
N ILE A 162 -3.83 3.69 -8.96
CA ILE A 162 -2.89 4.54 -9.69
C ILE A 162 -2.64 5.87 -8.96
N PRO A 163 -3.65 6.65 -8.53
CA PRO A 163 -3.42 7.94 -7.89
C PRO A 163 -2.63 7.83 -6.57
N ALA A 164 -3.02 6.89 -5.71
CA ALA A 164 -2.35 6.65 -4.43
C ALA A 164 -0.91 6.12 -4.62
N SER A 165 -0.72 5.23 -5.60
CA SER A 165 0.61 4.70 -5.94
C SER A 165 1.50 5.80 -6.51
N TYR A 166 0.97 6.67 -7.37
CA TYR A 166 1.71 7.81 -7.91
C TYR A 166 2.21 8.75 -6.81
N ILE A 167 1.35 9.14 -5.87
CA ILE A 167 1.73 10.01 -4.74
C ILE A 167 2.84 9.36 -3.91
N THR A 168 2.68 8.07 -3.59
CA THR A 168 3.65 7.35 -2.75
C THR A 168 4.98 7.15 -3.48
N VAL A 169 4.97 6.70 -4.73
CA VAL A 169 6.19 6.51 -5.53
C VAL A 169 6.91 7.84 -5.76
N ARG A 170 6.17 8.93 -6.00
CA ARG A 170 6.74 10.29 -6.09
C ARG A 170 7.42 10.73 -4.80
N ALA A 171 6.80 10.46 -3.65
CA ALA A 171 7.43 10.71 -2.36
C ALA A 171 8.71 9.87 -2.18
N GLY A 172 8.68 8.61 -2.64
CA GLY A 172 9.84 7.72 -2.65
C GLY A 172 10.99 8.26 -3.50
N LEU A 173 10.71 8.76 -4.70
CA LEU A 173 11.72 9.40 -5.55
C LEU A 173 12.32 10.64 -4.88
N ALA A 174 11.48 11.52 -4.34
CA ALA A 174 11.94 12.72 -3.64
C ALA A 174 12.85 12.37 -2.45
N LEU A 175 12.52 11.31 -1.70
CA LEU A 175 13.38 10.79 -0.62
C LEU A 175 14.69 10.20 -1.14
N GLY A 176 14.65 9.54 -2.30
CA GLY A 176 15.82 8.95 -2.96
C GLY A 176 16.81 9.96 -3.52
N ASP A 177 16.33 11.15 -3.91
CA ASP A 177 17.09 12.26 -4.50
C ASP A 177 17.70 13.22 -3.45
N LEU A 178 17.40 13.06 -2.15
CA LEU A 178 18.02 13.85 -1.07
C LEU A 178 19.52 13.52 -0.95
N LYS A 179 20.34 14.24 -1.72
CA LYS A 179 21.80 14.06 -1.81
C LYS A 179 22.53 14.41 -0.50
N SER A 180 21.96 15.20 0.40
CA SER A 180 22.56 15.51 1.71
C SER A 180 21.52 15.73 2.81
N VAL A 181 21.87 15.43 4.06
CA VAL A 181 21.09 15.75 5.28
C VAL A 181 20.77 17.26 5.36
N ARG A 182 21.53 18.09 4.64
CA ARG A 182 21.33 19.54 4.54
C ARG A 182 20.08 19.94 3.74
N ASP A 183 19.58 19.10 2.83
CA ASP A 183 18.33 19.32 2.08
C ASP A 183 17.07 18.92 2.86
N LEU A 184 17.23 18.07 3.89
CA LEU A 184 16.17 17.81 4.88
C LEU A 184 15.95 19.02 5.80
N TYR A 185 16.97 19.86 5.99
CA TYR A 185 16.88 21.16 6.66
C TYR A 185 16.56 22.32 5.70
N ASP A 186 16.35 22.05 4.41
CA ASP A 186 15.86 23.08 3.51
C ASP A 186 14.47 23.51 3.97
N PHE A 187 14.26 24.81 4.10
CA PHE A 187 13.04 25.40 4.68
C PHE A 187 11.79 24.89 3.96
N LYS A 188 11.91 24.60 2.66
CA LYS A 188 10.85 24.02 1.84
C LYS A 188 10.48 22.59 2.26
N THR A 189 11.46 21.72 2.50
CA THR A 189 11.25 20.33 2.92
C THR A 189 10.68 20.28 4.34
N LEU A 190 11.18 21.14 5.24
CA LEU A 190 10.64 21.30 6.59
C LEU A 190 9.18 21.79 6.57
N VAL A 191 8.84 22.76 5.72
CA VAL A 191 7.46 23.23 5.56
C VAL A 191 6.55 22.13 5.01
N VAL A 192 7.03 21.32 4.06
CA VAL A 192 6.24 20.19 3.51
C VAL A 192 6.06 19.08 4.55
N LEU A 193 7.11 18.69 5.29
CA LEU A 193 6.99 17.71 6.37
C LEU A 193 6.08 18.22 7.50
N PHE A 194 6.22 19.51 7.85
CA PHE A 194 5.38 20.15 8.85
C PHE A 194 3.92 20.20 8.39
N MET A 195 3.65 20.49 7.12
CA MET A 195 2.30 20.44 6.54
C MET A 195 1.72 19.02 6.54
N ILE A 196 2.51 18.00 6.18
CA ILE A 196 2.06 16.60 6.22
C ILE A 196 1.79 16.17 7.67
N GLY A 197 2.68 16.50 8.60
CA GLY A 197 2.51 16.26 10.04
C GLY A 197 1.29 16.99 10.59
N PHE A 198 1.08 18.25 10.21
CA PHE A 198 -0.07 19.05 10.59
C PHE A 198 -1.37 18.45 10.05
N ILE A 199 -1.43 18.10 8.77
CA ILE A 199 -2.60 17.44 8.16
C ILE A 199 -2.89 16.07 8.79
N SER A 200 -1.86 15.35 9.27
CA SER A 200 -2.03 14.06 9.95
C SER A 200 -2.49 14.22 11.41
N ILE A 201 -2.01 15.24 12.11
CA ILE A 201 -2.28 15.49 13.55
C ILE A 201 -3.58 16.27 13.76
N VAL A 202 -3.90 17.24 12.90
CA VAL A 202 -5.12 18.07 12.99
C VAL A 202 -6.41 17.24 13.10
N PRO A 203 -6.69 16.23 12.27
CA PRO A 203 -7.90 15.42 12.43
C PRO A 203 -7.88 14.59 13.72
N THR A 204 -6.69 14.22 14.22
CA THR A 204 -6.52 13.47 15.47
C THR A 204 -6.78 14.35 16.70
N ILE A 205 -6.32 15.60 16.69
CA ILE A 205 -6.56 16.58 17.76
C ILE A 205 -8.00 17.10 17.74
N LEU A 206 -8.58 17.33 16.56
CA LEU A 206 -9.98 17.77 16.41
C LEU A 206 -10.95 16.68 16.89
N LYS A 207 -10.67 15.40 16.62
CA LYS A 207 -11.45 14.29 17.18
C LYS A 207 -11.33 14.21 18.71
N ARG A 208 -10.14 14.46 19.27
CA ARG A 208 -9.91 14.45 20.72
C ARG A 208 -10.62 15.61 21.44
N LYS A 209 -10.71 16.80 20.83
CA LYS A 209 -11.45 17.94 21.41
C LYS A 209 -12.97 17.78 21.38
N ARG A 210 -13.51 17.07 20.38
CA ARG A 210 -14.97 16.82 20.31
C ARG A 210 -15.44 15.84 21.38
N ALA A 211 -14.63 14.82 21.69
CA ALA A 211 -14.93 13.83 22.73
C ALA A 211 -14.82 14.36 24.18
N TYR A 212 -14.30 15.57 24.42
CA TYR A 212 -14.19 16.16 25.76
C TYR A 212 -15.22 17.29 26.00
N ASN A 213 -15.90 17.75 24.96
CA ASN A 213 -16.93 18.79 25.05
C ASN A 213 -18.36 18.22 24.99
N GLU A 214 -18.49 16.88 24.95
CA GLU A 214 -19.78 16.15 24.95
C GLU A 214 -19.99 15.31 26.23
N ASP A 215 -19.07 15.40 27.20
CA ASP A 215 -19.23 14.95 28.60
C ASP A 215 -19.37 16.18 29.51
#